data_AF-A0A7C3SQ88-F1
#
_entry.id   AF-A0A7C3SQ88-F1
#
_cell.length_a   1.000
_cell.length_b   1.000
_cell.length_c   1.000
_cell.angle_alpha   90.00
_cell.angle_beta   90.00
_cell.angle_gamma   90.00
#
_symmetry.space_group_name_H-M   'P 1'
#
loop_
_entity.id
_entity.type
_entity.pdbx_description
1 polymer ?
#
loop_
_entity_poly.entity_id
_entity_poly.type
_entity_poly.pdbx_seq_one_letter_code
_entity_poly.pdbx_strand_id
1 'polypeptide(L)'
;MKFFVIIDEETAVYLKQLKGKYMLVKNKLEAESVIKKVFQKANLILISDKVYLWVKPSLNSLMKKNYPFIVFPLEHKTLREKSELIKNLILKLN
;
A
#
# COMPACT_ATOMS: atom_id res chain seq x y z
N MET A 1 -15.35 -0.16 -7.20
CA MET A 1 -13.90 0.17 -7.33
C MET A 1 -13.11 -0.84 -6.50
N LYS A 2 -12.16 -1.58 -7.09
CA LYS A 2 -11.32 -2.54 -6.34
C LYS A 2 -10.10 -1.82 -5.77
N PHE A 3 -10.10 -1.58 -4.47
CA PHE A 3 -8.96 -0.99 -3.76
C PHE A 3 -8.17 -2.08 -3.02
N PHE A 4 -6.85 -1.88 -2.93
CA PHE A 4 -5.96 -2.75 -2.16
C PHE A 4 -5.10 -1.90 -1.24
N VAL A 5 -4.81 -2.42 -0.05
CA VAL A 5 -3.91 -1.78 0.91
C VAL A 5 -2.76 -2.74 1.19
N ILE A 6 -1.52 -2.29 1.02
CA ILE A 6 -0.32 -3.09 1.21
C ILE A 6 0.62 -2.34 2.14
N ILE A 7 0.94 -2.94 3.29
CA ILE A 7 1.73 -2.28 4.34
C ILE A 7 2.81 -3.21 4.89
N ASP A 8 3.83 -2.61 5.50
CA ASP A 8 4.86 -3.30 6.26
C ASP A 8 4.46 -3.51 7.73
N GLU A 9 5.28 -4.25 8.46
CA GLU A 9 5.04 -4.61 9.87
C GLU A 9 4.96 -3.39 10.80
N GLU A 10 5.75 -2.33 10.57
CA GLU A 10 5.78 -1.16 11.44
C GLU A 10 4.46 -0.38 11.33
N THR A 11 3.95 -0.22 10.10
CA THR A 11 2.64 0.39 9.84
C THR A 11 1.50 -0.48 10.41
N ALA A 12 1.61 -1.81 10.30
CA ALA A 12 0.58 -2.74 10.76
C ALA A 12 0.33 -2.68 12.27
N VAL A 13 1.34 -2.31 13.08
CA VAL A 13 1.18 -2.13 14.53
C VAL A 13 0.09 -1.10 14.86
N TYR A 14 -0.05 -0.05 14.04
CA TYR A 14 -1.04 1.01 14.22
C TYR A 14 -2.41 0.68 13.61
N LEU A 15 -2.48 -0.34 12.75
CA LEU A 15 -3.68 -0.73 12.02
C LEU A 15 -4.29 -2.05 12.51
N LYS A 16 -3.89 -2.55 13.69
CA LYS A 16 -4.33 -3.86 14.24
C LYS A 16 -5.85 -4.09 14.18
N GLN A 17 -6.65 -3.06 14.47
CA GLN A 17 -8.13 -3.14 14.45
C GLN A 17 -8.71 -3.32 13.04
N LEU A 18 -7.92 -3.07 12.00
CA LEU A 18 -8.30 -3.22 10.59
C LEU A 18 -7.67 -4.46 9.95
N LYS A 19 -7.19 -5.43 10.75
CA LYS A 19 -6.64 -6.69 10.25
C LYS A 19 -7.66 -7.35 9.30
N GLY A 20 -7.19 -7.77 8.13
CA GLY A 20 -8.03 -8.31 7.05
C GLY A 20 -8.45 -7.26 6.00
N LYS A 21 -8.32 -5.97 6.29
CA LYS A 21 -8.51 -4.88 5.31
C LYS A 21 -7.23 -4.44 4.61
N TYR A 22 -6.09 -5.04 4.96
CA TYR A 22 -4.79 -4.80 4.35
C TYR A 22 -4.00 -6.10 4.15
N MET A 23 -3.07 -6.08 3.22
CA MET A 23 -2.07 -7.11 2.97
C MET A 23 -0.78 -6.72 3.67
N LEU A 24 -0.32 -7.56 4.60
CA LEU A 24 0.95 -7.39 5.27
C LEU A 24 2.06 -8.03 4.44
N VAL A 25 3.16 -7.30 4.21
CA VAL A 25 4.37 -7.82 3.56
C VAL A 25 5.57 -7.60 4.46
N LYS A 26 6.44 -8.61 4.56
CA LYS A 26 7.58 -8.59 5.49
C LYS A 26 8.90 -8.20 4.84
N ASN A 27 9.00 -8.38 3.52
CA ASN A 27 10.23 -8.16 2.78
C ASN A 27 9.92 -7.71 1.34
N LYS A 28 10.99 -7.31 0.64
CA LYS A 28 10.93 -6.85 -0.74
C LYS A 28 10.33 -7.90 -1.70
N LEU A 29 10.71 -9.17 -1.57
CA LEU A 29 10.24 -10.24 -2.48
C LEU A 29 8.73 -10.45 -2.36
N GLU A 30 8.20 -10.47 -1.13
CA GLU A 30 6.77 -10.53 -0.86
C GLU A 30 6.05 -9.31 -1.44
N ALA A 31 6.58 -8.11 -1.20
CA ALA A 31 6.00 -6.87 -1.71
C ALA A 31 5.91 -6.87 -3.24
N GLU A 32 6.97 -7.26 -3.94
CA GLU A 32 6.99 -7.34 -5.40
C GLU A 32 5.99 -8.39 -5.94
N SER A 33 5.91 -9.54 -5.28
CA SER A 33 4.95 -10.61 -5.63
C SER A 33 3.51 -10.15 -5.47
N VAL A 34 3.19 -9.49 -4.36
CA VAL A 34 1.86 -8.95 -4.08
C VAL A 34 1.49 -7.88 -5.09
N ILE A 35 2.39 -6.93 -5.37
CA ILE A 35 2.15 -5.85 -6.35
C ILE A 35 1.84 -6.43 -7.72
N LYS A 36 2.65 -7.36 -8.24
CA LYS A 36 2.40 -7.98 -9.56
C LYS A 36 1.01 -8.62 -9.63
N LYS A 37 0.54 -9.23 -8.54
CA LYS A 37 -0.79 -9.87 -8.46
C LYS A 37 -1.95 -8.87 -8.40
N VAL A 38 -1.81 -7.79 -7.63
CA VAL A 38 -2.92 -6.84 -7.42
C VAL A 38 -3.01 -5.78 -8.50
N PHE A 39 -1.89 -5.42 -9.12
CA PHE A 39 -1.77 -4.24 -9.96
C PHE A 39 -2.69 -4.25 -11.19
N GLN A 40 -2.91 -5.41 -11.80
CA GLN A 40 -3.84 -5.56 -12.94
C GLN A 40 -5.32 -5.54 -12.53
N LYS A 41 -5.63 -5.77 -11.25
CA LYS A 41 -7.00 -5.90 -10.72
C LYS A 41 -7.45 -4.66 -9.95
N ALA A 42 -6.51 -3.83 -9.55
CA ALA A 42 -6.75 -2.67 -8.71
C ALA A 42 -7.17 -1.46 -9.54
N ASN A 43 -8.08 -0.66 -8.99
CA ASN A 43 -8.30 0.72 -9.40
C ASN A 43 -7.50 1.69 -8.51
N LEU A 44 -7.23 1.29 -7.27
CA LEU A 44 -6.53 2.08 -6.26
C LEU A 44 -5.65 1.15 -5.42
N ILE A 45 -4.41 1.56 -5.16
CA ILE A 45 -3.51 0.87 -4.25
C ILE A 45 -2.98 1.88 -3.22
N LEU A 46 -3.25 1.61 -1.94
CA LEU A 46 -2.66 2.33 -0.81
C LEU A 46 -1.42 1.55 -0.34
N ILE A 47 -0.26 2.20 -0.29
CA ILE A 47 1.01 1.56 0.06
C ILE A 47 1.71 2.35 1.17
N SER A 48 2.32 1.67 2.15
CA SER A 48 3.22 2.33 3.10
C SER A 48 4.57 2.70 2.44
N ASP A 49 5.23 3.75 2.91
CA ASP A 49 6.46 4.26 2.30
C ASP A 49 7.54 3.19 2.14
N LYS A 50 7.75 2.37 3.17
CA LYS A 50 8.74 1.30 3.17
C LYS A 50 8.47 0.29 2.05
N VAL A 51 7.21 -0.09 1.88
CA VAL A 51 6.79 -0.99 0.80
C VAL A 51 6.94 -0.31 -0.56
N TYR A 52 6.58 0.97 -0.67
CA TYR A 52 6.74 1.73 -1.91
C TYR A 52 8.20 1.73 -2.38
N LEU A 53 9.14 2.01 -1.48
CA LEU A 53 10.58 2.01 -1.80
C LEU A 53 11.05 0.64 -2.31
N TRP A 54 10.53 -0.45 -1.75
CA TRP A 54 10.84 -1.80 -2.22
C TRP A 54 10.35 -2.07 -3.64
N VAL A 55 9.15 -1.61 -3.97
CA VAL A 55 8.48 -1.95 -5.22
C VAL A 55 8.62 -0.88 -6.31
N LYS A 56 9.19 0.29 -6.01
CA LYS A 56 9.35 1.41 -6.96
C LYS A 56 9.95 0.98 -8.31
N PRO A 57 11.01 0.15 -8.37
CA PRO A 57 11.53 -0.32 -9.66
C PRO A 57 10.51 -1.17 -10.45
N SER A 58 9.82 -2.08 -9.75
CA SER A 58 8.75 -2.91 -10.32
C SER A 58 7.57 -2.08 -10.81
N LEU A 59 7.14 -1.08 -10.04
CA LEU A 59 6.07 -0.15 -10.41
C LEU A 59 6.45 0.66 -11.64
N ASN A 60 7.66 1.23 -11.70
CA ASN A 60 8.12 2.01 -12.86
C ASN A 60 8.08 1.18 -14.17
N SER A 61 8.44 -0.10 -14.10
CA SER A 61 8.33 -1.02 -15.24
C SER A 61 6.87 -1.29 -15.62
N LEU A 62 6.04 -1.53 -14.60
CA LEU A 62 4.63 -1.78 -14.78
C LEU A 62 3.85 -0.55 -15.26
N MET A 63 4.35 0.69 -15.03
CA MET A 63 3.72 2.00 -15.25
C MET A 63 3.64 2.56 -16.70
N LYS A 64 3.83 1.73 -17.74
CA LYS A 64 3.89 2.15 -19.17
C LYS A 64 2.62 2.01 -20.08
N LYS A 65 1.42 1.67 -19.58
CA LYS A 65 0.24 1.12 -20.29
C LYS A 65 -1.16 1.48 -19.71
N ASN A 66 -1.43 1.49 -18.39
CA ASN A 66 -2.60 2.10 -17.69
C ASN A 66 -2.60 1.72 -16.19
N TYR A 67 -3.04 2.61 -15.27
CA TYR A 67 -2.66 2.49 -13.85
C TYR A 67 -3.77 2.59 -12.80
N PRO A 68 -3.74 1.71 -11.76
CA PRO A 68 -4.38 2.05 -10.51
C PRO A 68 -3.78 3.35 -9.95
N PHE A 69 -4.60 4.19 -9.35
CA PHE A 69 -4.11 5.33 -8.58
C PHE A 69 -3.32 4.79 -7.38
N ILE A 70 -2.08 5.23 -7.20
CA ILE A 70 -1.23 4.81 -6.08
C ILE A 70 -1.09 5.99 -5.13
N VAL A 71 -1.52 5.80 -3.88
CA VAL A 71 -1.40 6.85 -2.84
C VAL A 71 -0.33 6.44 -1.85
N PHE A 72 0.65 7.31 -1.68
CA PHE A 72 1.72 7.20 -0.70
C PHE A 72 1.49 8.23 0.41
N PRO A 73 1.68 7.88 1.69
CA PRO A 73 1.58 8.84 2.77
C PRO A 73 2.89 9.63 2.98
N LEU A 74 3.00 10.81 2.35
CA LEU A 74 3.82 12.01 2.65
C LEU A 74 5.13 11.88 3.47
N GLU A 75 6.25 12.33 2.88
CA GLU A 75 7.61 12.32 3.46
C GLU A 75 7.74 13.03 4.82
N HIS A 76 6.95 14.08 5.09
CA HIS A 76 7.07 14.91 6.30
C HIS A 76 6.22 14.47 7.51
N LYS A 77 5.64 13.26 7.48
CA LYS A 77 4.76 12.77 8.56
C LYS A 77 5.42 11.68 9.39
N THR A 78 5.06 11.62 10.67
CA THR A 78 5.44 10.50 11.55
C THR A 78 4.74 9.21 11.13
N LEU A 79 5.29 8.05 11.49
CA LEU A 79 4.68 6.74 11.21
C LEU A 79 3.23 6.63 11.72
N ARG A 80 2.95 7.22 12.89
CA ARG A 80 1.60 7.27 13.47
C ARG A 80 0.63 8.08 12.61
N GLU A 81 1.03 9.28 12.19
CA GLU A 81 0.19 10.14 11.34
C GLU A 81 -0.05 9.50 9.97
N LYS A 82 0.99 8.88 9.38
CA LYS A 82 0.86 8.11 8.14
C LYS A 82 -0.13 6.95 8.28
N SER A 83 -0.06 6.23 9.39
CA SER A 83 -0.98 5.12 9.67
C SER A 83 -2.42 5.61 9.86
N GLU A 84 -2.66 6.72 10.58
CA GLU A 84 -4.00 7.29 10.73
C GLU A 84 -4.59 7.77 9.39
N LEU A 85 -3.78 8.28 8.46
CA LEU A 85 -4.26 8.59 7.10
C LEU A 85 -4.69 7.33 6.35
N ILE A 86 -3.86 6.27 6.37
CA ILE A 86 -4.22 4.99 5.74
C ILE A 86 -5.50 4.44 6.35
N LYS A 87 -5.65 4.49 7.68
CA LYS A 87 -6.85 4.09 8.41
C LYS A 87 -8.08 4.87 7.93
N ASN A 88 -8.00 6.20 7.89
CA ASN A 88 -9.10 7.05 7.45
C ASN A 88 -9.50 6.76 6.00
N LEU A 89 -8.54 6.52 5.11
CA LEU A 89 -8.80 6.13 3.73
C LEU A 89 -9.49 4.76 3.65
N ILE A 90 -9.02 3.76 4.40
CA ILE A 90 -9.67 2.44 4.48
C ILE A 90 -11.13 2.55 4.94
N LEU A 91 -11.39 3.41 5.93
CA LEU A 91 -12.74 3.58 6.50
C LEU A 91 -13.68 4.32 5.56
N LYS A 92 -13.17 5.26 4.75
CA LYS A 92 -13.97 6.03 3.80
C LYS A 92 -14.30 5.26 2.50
N LEU A 93 -13.49 4.27 2.16
CA LEU A 93 -13.59 3.50 0.91
C LEU A 93 -14.31 2.15 1.05
N ASN A 94 -14.59 1.72 2.29
CA ASN A 94 -15.52 0.62 2.58
C ASN A 94 -16.93 1.16 2.77
#